data_AF-A0A357M0X8-F1
#
_entry.id   AF-A0A357M0X8-F1
#
_cell.length_a   1.000
_cell.length_b   1.000
_cell.length_c   1.000
_cell.angle_alpha   90.00
_cell.angle_beta   90.00
_cell.angle_gamma   90.00
#
_symmetry.space_group_name_H-M   'P 1'
#
loop_
_entity.id
_entity.type
_entity.pdbx_description
1 polymer ?
#
loop_
_entity_poly.entity_id
_entity_poly.type
_entity_poly.pdbx_seq_one_letter_code
_entity_poly.pdbx_strand_id
1 'polypeptide(L)'
;MLFSSISLGEEGCAYYSAETSQFGIETLVAGNLYAVHSAIQQTNQNEATRIIGNSMIYVIKGNADVQGNHAVWIFGSGYGDPGVNGGTPSDVHEYLSITGQDKDAFRSADDDAEDVDCVITQSFGLTADYVKLRFISPHGHLDHVNHEFLDDLTQNYGYSLNTSNFYIHAADYPMLLCTAPCCGNTPCSGQNAFWGAPYNEAFSASVLSRFLTLGSLNETESCAQMMSFQSPMGLWQVRHEASLDHTGGVLYLRNANLAANTVTYIAGIKQQFMTCAMDGPANTNIVIYDVHRT
;
A
#
# COMPACT_ATOMS: atom_id res chain seq x y z
N MET A 1 -36.87 30.57 -1.29
CA MET A 1 -35.50 30.24 -1.74
C MET A 1 -35.12 28.96 -1.04
N LEU A 2 -34.91 27.87 -1.78
CA LEU A 2 -34.34 26.63 -1.27
C LEU A 2 -33.12 26.36 -2.14
N PHE A 3 -31.93 26.59 -1.60
CA PHE A 3 -30.70 26.19 -2.26
C PHE A 3 -30.54 24.69 -2.06
N SER A 4 -30.93 23.91 -3.07
CA SER A 4 -30.44 22.55 -3.21
C SER A 4 -28.94 22.64 -3.50
N SER A 5 -28.12 22.35 -2.50
CA SER A 5 -26.70 22.08 -2.70
C SER A 5 -26.58 20.78 -3.49
N ILE A 6 -26.64 20.92 -4.82
CA ILE A 6 -26.14 19.89 -5.72
C ILE A 6 -24.66 19.79 -5.41
N SER A 7 -24.26 18.69 -4.77
CA SER A 7 -22.87 18.27 -4.78
C SER A 7 -22.47 18.22 -6.24
N LEU A 8 -21.51 19.06 -6.63
CA LEU A 8 -20.78 18.81 -7.87
C LEU A 8 -20.21 17.40 -7.71
N GLY A 9 -20.49 16.52 -8.67
CA GLY A 9 -19.73 15.29 -8.76
C GLY A 9 -18.28 15.68 -9.01
N GLU A 10 -17.35 15.03 -8.33
CA GLU A 10 -15.93 15.16 -8.61
C GLU A 10 -15.67 14.50 -9.97
N GLU A 11 -15.81 15.27 -11.05
CA GLU A 11 -15.60 14.81 -12.43
C GLU A 11 -14.13 14.39 -12.59
N GLY A 12 -13.87 13.07 -12.50
CA GLY A 12 -12.56 12.48 -12.77
C GLY A 12 -12.25 11.21 -11.97
N CYS A 13 -12.61 11.17 -10.67
CA CYS A 13 -12.15 10.09 -9.78
C CYS A 13 -12.99 8.81 -9.89
N ALA A 14 -12.34 7.65 -9.97
CA ALA A 14 -13.02 6.35 -10.00
C ALA A 14 -13.38 5.89 -8.58
N TYR A 15 -14.53 6.32 -8.06
CA TYR A 15 -14.97 5.92 -6.72
C TYR A 15 -15.49 4.47 -6.64
N TYR A 16 -15.05 3.77 -5.60
CA TYR A 16 -15.50 2.42 -5.23
C TYR A 16 -17.01 2.38 -4.95
N SER A 17 -17.67 1.29 -5.34
CA SER A 17 -19.08 1.04 -5.08
C SER A 17 -19.35 -0.46 -4.94
N ALA A 18 -19.73 -0.90 -3.74
CA ALA A 18 -20.08 -2.30 -3.48
C ALA A 18 -21.19 -2.86 -4.40
N GLU A 19 -22.00 -1.98 -5.02
CA GLU A 19 -23.07 -2.35 -5.96
C GLU A 19 -22.63 -2.36 -7.44
N THR A 20 -21.60 -1.61 -7.83
CA THR A 20 -21.28 -1.35 -9.25
C THR A 20 -19.79 -1.42 -9.63
N SER A 21 -18.85 -1.27 -8.69
CA SER A 21 -17.41 -1.44 -8.89
C SER A 21 -16.73 -1.84 -7.59
N GLN A 22 -16.17 -3.05 -7.52
CA GLN A 22 -15.39 -3.49 -6.37
C GLN A 22 -13.97 -2.88 -6.31
N PHE A 23 -13.69 -1.90 -7.19
CA PHE A 23 -12.39 -1.25 -7.38
C PHE A 23 -12.54 0.27 -7.45
N GLY A 24 -11.44 0.97 -7.19
CA GLY A 24 -11.38 2.43 -7.12
C GLY A 24 -11.21 2.95 -5.69
N ILE A 25 -11.60 4.21 -5.49
CA ILE A 25 -11.41 4.98 -4.24
C ILE A 25 -12.55 4.74 -3.24
N GLU A 26 -12.25 4.20 -2.07
CA GLU A 26 -13.15 4.16 -0.91
C GLU A 26 -12.92 5.38 0.01
N THR A 27 -14.01 6.09 0.34
CA THR A 27 -13.98 7.21 1.29
C THR A 27 -14.15 6.70 2.72
N LEU A 28 -13.06 6.69 3.51
CA LEU A 28 -13.09 6.26 4.91
C LEU A 28 -13.38 7.43 5.85
N VAL A 29 -12.72 8.57 5.64
CA VAL A 29 -13.03 9.85 6.29
C VAL A 29 -12.83 10.97 5.29
N ALA A 30 -13.94 11.55 4.81
CA ALA A 30 -13.96 12.57 3.77
C ALA A 30 -12.95 13.71 4.03
N GLY A 31 -12.20 14.08 2.98
CA GLY A 31 -11.16 15.11 2.99
C GLY A 31 -9.91 14.78 3.80
N ASN A 32 -9.77 13.57 4.37
CA ASN A 32 -8.68 13.24 5.29
C ASN A 32 -8.06 11.84 5.12
N LEU A 33 -8.86 10.80 4.85
CA LEU A 33 -8.41 9.40 4.73
C LEU A 33 -9.26 8.66 3.68
N TYR A 34 -8.57 8.05 2.73
CA TYR A 34 -9.13 7.24 1.65
C TYR A 34 -8.33 5.95 1.51
N ALA A 35 -8.93 4.93 0.90
CA ALA A 35 -8.25 3.72 0.45
C ALA A 35 -8.47 3.55 -1.05
N VAL A 36 -7.44 3.16 -1.79
CA VAL A 36 -7.51 2.78 -3.21
C VAL A 36 -7.36 1.27 -3.29
N HIS A 37 -8.30 0.60 -3.96
CA HIS A 37 -8.39 -0.87 -4.03
C HIS A 37 -7.65 -1.42 -5.25
N SER A 38 -6.55 -2.14 -5.02
CA SER A 38 -5.75 -2.87 -6.00
C SER A 38 -6.01 -4.38 -5.84
N ALA A 39 -5.92 -5.19 -6.90
CA ALA A 39 -6.33 -6.60 -6.82
C ALA A 39 -5.56 -7.57 -7.72
N ILE A 40 -5.62 -8.85 -7.37
CA ILE A 40 -5.17 -9.97 -8.22
C ILE A 40 -6.37 -10.62 -8.89
N GLN A 41 -6.33 -10.68 -10.22
CA GLN A 41 -7.19 -11.52 -11.02
C GLN A 41 -6.58 -12.92 -11.20
N GLN A 42 -7.42 -13.95 -11.20
CA GLN A 42 -7.08 -15.30 -11.65
C GLN A 42 -7.92 -15.65 -12.88
N THR A 43 -7.26 -16.08 -13.95
CA THR A 43 -7.88 -16.63 -15.15
C THR A 43 -7.73 -18.15 -15.15
N ASN A 44 -8.80 -18.89 -15.44
CA ASN A 44 -8.75 -20.34 -15.57
C ASN A 44 -8.65 -20.81 -17.03
N GLN A 45 -8.46 -22.12 -17.25
CA GLN A 45 -8.30 -22.71 -18.59
C GLN A 45 -9.48 -22.54 -19.55
N ASN A 46 -10.64 -22.08 -19.06
CA ASN A 46 -11.82 -21.74 -19.86
C ASN A 46 -11.99 -20.22 -20.03
N GLU A 47 -10.93 -19.44 -19.84
CA GLU A 47 -10.90 -17.97 -19.90
C GLU A 47 -11.82 -17.24 -18.90
N ALA A 48 -12.41 -17.97 -17.93
CA ALA A 48 -13.23 -17.36 -16.90
C ALA A 48 -12.32 -16.75 -15.81
N THR A 49 -12.52 -15.46 -15.57
CA THR A 49 -11.77 -14.64 -14.62
C THR A 49 -12.48 -14.54 -13.28
N ARG A 50 -11.71 -14.38 -12.19
CA ARG A 50 -12.22 -14.05 -10.86
C ARG A 50 -11.16 -13.30 -10.05
N ILE A 51 -11.59 -12.51 -9.08
CA ILE A 51 -10.69 -11.82 -8.16
C ILE A 51 -10.34 -12.78 -7.01
N ILE A 52 -9.06 -12.86 -6.64
CA ILE A 52 -8.55 -13.80 -5.62
C ILE A 52 -7.72 -13.14 -4.52
N GLY A 53 -7.30 -11.89 -4.71
CA GLY A 53 -6.58 -11.08 -3.74
C GLY A 53 -6.97 -9.61 -3.91
N ASN A 54 -6.90 -8.85 -2.82
CA ASN A 54 -7.14 -7.40 -2.78
C ASN A 54 -6.08 -6.82 -1.84
N SER A 55 -5.53 -5.66 -2.17
CA SER A 55 -4.56 -4.87 -1.41
C SER A 55 -5.04 -3.42 -1.45
N MET A 56 -4.84 -2.70 -0.35
CA MET A 56 -5.39 -1.35 -0.20
C MET A 56 -4.26 -0.35 0.00
N ILE A 57 -4.21 0.66 -0.86
CA ILE A 57 -3.29 1.79 -0.75
C ILE A 57 -3.99 2.88 0.05
N TYR A 58 -3.54 3.16 1.27
CA TYR A 58 -4.14 4.21 2.09
C TYR A 58 -3.50 5.55 1.81
N VAL A 59 -4.34 6.55 1.57
CA VAL A 59 -3.92 7.92 1.33
C VAL A 59 -4.41 8.78 2.50
N ILE A 60 -3.48 9.31 3.29
CA ILE A 60 -3.75 10.08 4.51
C ILE A 60 -3.25 11.51 4.34
N LYS A 61 -4.16 12.49 4.49
CA LYS A 61 -3.81 13.91 4.48
C LYS A 61 -3.01 14.27 5.73
N GLY A 62 -1.77 14.72 5.54
CA GLY A 62 -0.95 15.29 6.59
C GLY A 62 -1.15 16.80 6.75
N ASN A 63 -0.56 17.33 7.82
CA ASN A 63 -0.55 18.76 8.09
C ASN A 63 0.34 19.51 7.09
N ALA A 64 0.02 20.78 6.86
CA ALA A 64 0.92 21.72 6.20
C ALA A 64 2.13 22.03 7.10
N ASP A 65 3.31 22.20 6.51
CA ASP A 65 4.44 22.85 7.15
C ASP A 65 4.31 24.40 7.09
N VAL A 66 5.27 25.11 7.68
CA VAL A 66 5.25 26.58 7.77
C VAL A 66 5.45 27.27 6.41
N GLN A 67 5.79 26.52 5.36
CA GLN A 67 5.86 26.98 3.98
C GLN A 67 4.62 26.58 3.17
N GLY A 68 3.62 25.95 3.78
CA GLY A 68 2.37 25.53 3.14
C GLY A 68 2.44 24.17 2.44
N ASN A 69 3.56 23.44 2.53
CA ASN A 69 3.65 22.12 1.90
C ASN A 69 2.98 21.07 2.79
N HIS A 70 2.10 20.26 2.21
CA HIS A 70 1.44 19.15 2.89
C HIS A 70 2.28 17.87 2.78
N ALA A 71 2.49 17.19 3.90
CA ALA A 71 2.81 15.77 3.83
C ALA A 71 1.55 15.00 3.37
N VAL A 72 1.68 14.11 2.40
CA VAL A 72 0.66 13.08 2.13
C VAL A 72 1.29 11.74 2.46
N TRP A 73 0.68 10.99 3.36
CA TRP A 73 1.18 9.70 3.79
C TRP A 73 0.49 8.60 2.98
N ILE A 74 1.29 7.75 2.34
CA ILE A 74 0.82 6.63 1.52
C ILE A 74 1.26 5.35 2.22
N PHE A 75 0.36 4.38 2.37
CA PHE A 75 0.63 3.10 3.02
C PHE A 75 0.22 1.95 2.10
N GLY A 76 1.20 1.19 1.61
CA GLY A 76 1.05 0.26 0.48
C GLY A 76 1.30 0.92 -0.90
N SER A 77 1.28 0.11 -1.97
CA SER A 77 1.47 0.57 -3.36
C SER A 77 0.71 -0.22 -4.43
N GLY A 78 -0.07 -1.25 -4.07
CA GLY A 78 -0.83 -2.06 -5.03
C GLY A 78 -0.01 -3.17 -5.68
N TYR A 79 -0.67 -4.01 -6.49
CA TYR A 79 -0.11 -5.25 -7.06
C TYR A 79 0.83 -5.06 -8.26
N GLY A 80 1.00 -3.83 -8.76
CA GLY A 80 1.84 -3.54 -9.91
C GLY A 80 1.17 -3.76 -11.26
N ASP A 81 1.94 -3.68 -12.33
CA ASP A 81 1.40 -3.77 -13.69
C ASP A 81 1.01 -5.20 -14.09
N PRO A 82 -0.08 -5.40 -14.86
CA PRO A 82 -0.45 -6.68 -15.42
C PRO A 82 0.49 -7.08 -16.57
N GLY A 83 0.68 -8.40 -16.75
CA GLY A 83 1.53 -8.95 -17.78
C GLY A 83 1.00 -8.67 -19.20
N VAL A 84 1.91 -8.47 -20.14
CA VAL A 84 1.53 -8.24 -21.54
C VAL A 84 1.30 -9.58 -22.23
N ASN A 85 0.10 -9.78 -22.78
CA ASN A 85 -0.25 -10.99 -23.55
C ASN A 85 0.76 -11.27 -24.69
N GLY A 86 1.53 -12.35 -24.57
CA GLY A 86 2.58 -12.73 -25.51
C GLY A 86 3.87 -11.89 -25.42
N GLY A 87 4.01 -11.06 -24.38
CA GLY A 87 5.19 -10.27 -24.05
C GLY A 87 5.81 -10.71 -22.71
N THR A 88 6.29 -9.74 -21.93
CA THR A 88 6.82 -9.98 -20.58
C THR A 88 5.66 -10.26 -19.61
N PRO A 89 5.71 -11.35 -18.82
CA PRO A 89 4.78 -11.56 -17.71
C PRO A 89 5.01 -10.52 -16.60
N SER A 90 3.98 -10.23 -15.81
CA SER A 90 4.14 -9.41 -14.60
C SER A 90 4.88 -10.16 -13.50
N ASP A 91 5.36 -9.41 -12.52
CA ASP A 91 5.96 -9.97 -11.31
C ASP A 91 4.95 -10.82 -10.52
N VAL A 92 3.67 -10.44 -10.52
CA VAL A 92 2.57 -11.24 -9.94
C VAL A 92 2.40 -12.58 -10.69
N HIS A 93 2.47 -12.56 -12.02
CA HIS A 93 2.36 -13.76 -12.85
C HIS A 93 3.57 -14.67 -12.69
N GLU A 94 4.79 -14.17 -12.85
CA GLU A 94 6.03 -14.96 -12.67
C GLU A 94 6.05 -15.66 -11.31
N TYR A 95 5.49 -14.99 -10.30
CA TYR A 95 5.49 -15.50 -8.94
C TYR A 95 4.36 -16.49 -8.62
N LEU A 96 3.12 -16.24 -9.06
CA LEU A 96 1.94 -17.03 -8.64
C LEU A 96 1.51 -18.11 -9.65
N SER A 97 2.03 -18.11 -10.88
CA SER A 97 1.68 -19.04 -11.97
C SER A 97 2.10 -20.50 -11.76
N ILE A 98 2.93 -20.79 -10.74
CA ILE A 98 3.44 -22.13 -10.36
C ILE A 98 2.33 -23.20 -10.22
N THR A 99 1.08 -22.76 -10.05
CA THR A 99 -0.11 -23.62 -9.86
C THR A 99 -0.83 -24.05 -11.15
N GLY A 100 -0.37 -23.65 -12.33
CA GLY A 100 -1.06 -23.93 -13.61
C GLY A 100 -2.37 -23.17 -13.77
N GLN A 101 -2.51 -22.07 -13.03
CA GLN A 101 -3.56 -21.08 -13.10
C GLN A 101 -2.88 -19.76 -13.43
N ASP A 102 -3.42 -19.04 -14.41
CA ASP A 102 -2.94 -17.71 -14.73
C ASP A 102 -3.44 -16.73 -13.66
N LYS A 103 -2.54 -15.91 -13.14
CA LYS A 103 -2.76 -14.98 -12.03
C LYS A 103 -1.97 -13.73 -12.30
N ASP A 104 -2.61 -12.59 -12.17
CA ASP A 104 -2.02 -11.32 -12.56
C ASP A 104 -2.64 -10.16 -11.77
N ALA A 105 -2.04 -8.98 -11.82
CA ALA A 105 -2.70 -7.77 -11.38
C ALA A 105 -4.00 -7.56 -12.18
N PHE A 106 -5.05 -7.05 -11.54
CA PHE A 106 -6.33 -6.78 -12.19
C PHE A 106 -6.29 -5.51 -13.06
N ARG A 107 -5.50 -4.53 -12.64
CA ARG A 107 -5.33 -3.21 -13.26
C ARG A 107 -3.88 -2.74 -13.13
N SER A 108 -3.48 -1.70 -13.84
CA SER A 108 -2.11 -1.19 -13.82
C SER A 108 -1.75 -0.44 -12.54
N ALA A 109 -0.46 -0.28 -12.32
CA ALA A 109 0.09 0.64 -11.33
C ALA A 109 -0.24 2.11 -11.66
N ASP A 110 -0.34 2.47 -12.94
CA ASP A 110 -0.79 3.79 -13.41
C ASP A 110 -2.28 4.05 -13.03
N ASP A 111 -3.16 3.05 -13.13
CA ASP A 111 -4.56 3.17 -12.67
C ASP A 111 -4.63 3.34 -11.12
N ASP A 112 -3.75 2.66 -10.38
CA ASP A 112 -3.59 2.85 -8.92
C ASP A 112 -3.01 4.25 -8.59
N ALA A 113 -2.08 4.75 -9.40
CA ALA A 113 -1.49 6.08 -9.26
C ALA A 113 -2.46 7.21 -9.62
N GLU A 114 -3.30 7.04 -10.66
CA GLU A 114 -4.35 7.98 -11.06
C GLU A 114 -5.35 8.19 -9.91
N ASP A 115 -5.83 7.11 -9.30
CA ASP A 115 -6.75 7.21 -8.16
C ASP A 115 -6.11 7.89 -6.94
N VAL A 116 -4.82 7.63 -6.68
CA VAL A 116 -4.08 8.29 -5.59
C VAL A 116 -3.88 9.78 -5.89
N ASP A 117 -3.55 10.16 -7.12
CA ASP A 117 -3.51 11.57 -7.53
C ASP A 117 -4.89 12.22 -7.40
N CYS A 118 -5.96 11.54 -7.82
CA CYS A 118 -7.32 12.07 -7.77
C CYS A 118 -7.77 12.33 -6.32
N VAL A 119 -7.40 11.46 -5.38
CA VAL A 119 -7.58 11.72 -3.93
C VAL A 119 -6.80 12.96 -3.47
N ILE A 120 -5.56 13.14 -3.93
CA ILE A 120 -4.72 14.28 -3.53
C ILE A 120 -5.23 15.60 -4.15
N THR A 121 -5.60 15.58 -5.43
CA THR A 121 -5.97 16.78 -6.19
C THR A 121 -7.43 17.18 -5.98
N GLN A 122 -8.37 16.24 -6.08
CA GLN A 122 -9.80 16.53 -5.91
C GLN A 122 -10.21 16.46 -4.44
N SER A 123 -10.04 15.29 -3.80
CA SER A 123 -10.60 15.05 -2.46
C SER A 123 -9.88 15.81 -1.34
N PHE A 124 -8.56 15.99 -1.44
CA PHE A 124 -7.80 16.81 -0.51
C PHE A 124 -7.65 18.27 -0.97
N GLY A 125 -7.87 18.59 -2.23
CA GLY A 125 -7.71 19.95 -2.78
C GLY A 125 -6.26 20.46 -2.77
N LEU A 126 -5.29 19.57 -3.04
CA LEU A 126 -3.85 19.88 -3.05
C LEU A 126 -3.31 19.88 -4.50
N THR A 127 -2.12 20.46 -4.71
CA THR A 127 -1.42 20.40 -6.00
C THR A 127 -0.02 19.80 -5.80
N ALA A 128 0.46 19.02 -6.76
CA ALA A 128 1.71 18.26 -6.65
C ALA A 128 2.93 19.09 -6.17
N ASP A 129 3.06 20.34 -6.65
CA ASP A 129 4.11 21.29 -6.25
C ASP A 129 4.21 21.54 -4.73
N TYR A 130 3.11 21.41 -3.99
CA TYR A 130 3.04 21.61 -2.54
C TYR A 130 2.89 20.31 -1.75
N VAL A 131 3.02 19.14 -2.40
CA VAL A 131 2.88 17.83 -1.77
C VAL A 131 4.24 17.18 -1.56
N LYS A 132 4.42 16.60 -0.37
CA LYS A 132 5.60 15.83 0.04
C LYS A 132 5.14 14.41 0.34
N LEU A 133 5.35 13.48 -0.59
CA LEU A 133 4.90 12.10 -0.42
C LEU A 133 5.72 11.38 0.66
N ARG A 134 5.04 10.63 1.51
CA ARG A 134 5.62 9.88 2.64
C ARG A 134 5.10 8.46 2.58
N PHE A 135 5.81 7.61 1.85
CA PHE A 135 5.44 6.22 1.68
C PHE A 135 5.87 5.43 2.91
N ILE A 136 5.02 4.52 3.37
CA ILE A 136 5.34 3.54 4.39
C ILE A 136 4.98 2.17 3.79
N SER A 137 5.95 1.27 3.73
CA SER A 137 5.77 -0.10 3.26
C SER A 137 5.19 -0.97 4.40
N PRO A 138 4.00 -1.59 4.21
CA PRO A 138 3.47 -2.66 5.06
C PRO A 138 4.48 -3.78 5.37
N HIS A 139 5.11 -4.30 4.32
CA HIS A 139 6.25 -5.21 4.34
C HIS A 139 6.85 -5.24 2.92
N GLY A 140 8.03 -5.83 2.78
CA GLY A 140 8.71 -6.01 1.49
C GLY A 140 8.10 -7.09 0.60
N HIS A 141 6.78 -7.07 0.37
CA HIS A 141 6.15 -7.83 -0.71
C HIS A 141 5.80 -6.89 -1.89
N LEU A 142 5.70 -7.46 -3.09
CA LEU A 142 5.37 -6.78 -4.35
C LEU A 142 4.11 -5.92 -4.25
N ASP A 143 3.09 -6.39 -3.51
CA ASP A 143 1.79 -5.72 -3.37
C ASP A 143 1.77 -4.52 -2.43
N HIS A 144 2.95 -4.17 -1.91
CA HIS A 144 3.20 -3.16 -0.90
C HIS A 144 4.47 -2.33 -1.16
N VAL A 145 5.35 -2.77 -2.06
CA VAL A 145 6.42 -1.96 -2.67
C VAL A 145 6.59 -2.37 -4.13
N ASN A 146 6.14 -1.51 -5.06
CA ASN A 146 6.40 -1.69 -6.48
C ASN A 146 7.05 -0.46 -7.14
N HIS A 147 7.74 -0.66 -8.27
CA HIS A 147 8.49 0.40 -8.96
C HIS A 147 7.57 1.29 -9.80
N GLU A 148 6.70 0.68 -10.62
CA GLU A 148 5.81 1.34 -11.59
C GLU A 148 4.94 2.41 -10.93
N PHE A 149 4.25 2.07 -9.83
CA PHE A 149 3.40 3.00 -9.06
C PHE A 149 4.17 4.24 -8.56
N LEU A 150 5.44 4.08 -8.22
CA LEU A 150 6.29 5.17 -7.76
C LEU A 150 6.83 6.01 -8.91
N ASP A 151 7.12 5.38 -10.05
CA ASP A 151 7.51 6.06 -11.27
C ASP A 151 6.34 6.87 -11.84
N ASP A 152 5.12 6.31 -11.96
CA ASP A 152 3.94 7.00 -12.50
C ASP A 152 3.57 8.24 -11.69
N LEU A 153 3.53 8.15 -10.35
CA LEU A 153 3.35 9.32 -9.47
C LEU A 153 4.35 10.46 -9.77
N THR A 154 5.54 10.14 -10.29
CA THR A 154 6.61 11.14 -10.48
C THR A 154 6.75 11.60 -11.92
N GLN A 155 6.50 10.72 -12.89
CA GLN A 155 6.62 10.96 -14.32
C GLN A 155 5.31 11.47 -14.92
N ASN A 156 4.17 10.88 -14.55
CA ASN A 156 2.84 11.22 -15.10
C ASN A 156 2.18 12.34 -14.26
N TYR A 157 2.22 12.22 -12.92
CA TYR A 157 1.55 13.14 -11.99
C TYR A 157 2.48 14.21 -11.37
N GLY A 158 3.79 14.15 -11.63
CA GLY A 158 4.74 15.22 -11.33
C GLY A 158 5.14 15.39 -9.85
N TYR A 159 4.83 14.44 -8.96
CA TYR A 159 5.24 14.51 -7.56
C TYR A 159 6.77 14.40 -7.41
N SER A 160 7.38 15.28 -6.61
CA SER A 160 8.84 15.31 -6.49
C SER A 160 9.39 14.25 -5.53
N LEU A 161 10.20 13.31 -6.03
CA LEU A 161 10.96 12.41 -5.16
C LEU A 161 12.01 13.11 -4.30
N ASN A 162 12.48 14.29 -4.70
CA ASN A 162 13.54 15.00 -3.97
C ASN A 162 13.12 15.44 -2.56
N THR A 163 11.82 15.65 -2.34
CA THR A 163 11.21 16.02 -1.07
C THR A 163 10.45 14.86 -0.40
N SER A 164 10.48 13.67 -1.02
CA SER A 164 9.75 12.48 -0.61
C SER A 164 10.66 11.45 0.09
N ASN A 165 10.06 10.65 0.99
CA ASN A 165 10.75 9.62 1.77
C ASN A 165 9.96 8.31 1.70
N PHE A 166 10.66 7.19 1.77
CA PHE A 166 10.10 5.84 1.83
C PHE A 166 10.52 5.17 3.14
N TYR A 167 9.56 4.79 3.97
CA TYR A 167 9.82 4.12 5.23
C TYR A 167 9.56 2.62 5.08
N ILE A 168 10.57 1.80 5.36
CA ILE A 168 10.48 0.34 5.33
C ILE A 168 11.13 -0.23 6.58
N HIS A 169 10.68 -1.40 7.06
CA HIS A 169 11.37 -2.04 8.18
C HIS A 169 12.77 -2.51 7.79
N ALA A 170 13.72 -2.46 8.73
CA ALA A 170 15.11 -2.83 8.49
C ALA A 170 15.27 -4.27 8.00
N ALA A 171 14.42 -5.21 8.46
CA ALA A 171 14.40 -6.60 8.02
C ALA A 171 14.06 -6.78 6.53
N ASP A 172 13.27 -5.86 5.96
CA ASP A 172 12.71 -5.97 4.61
C ASP A 172 13.48 -5.12 3.59
N TYR A 173 14.22 -4.10 4.06
CA TYR A 173 15.11 -3.27 3.22
C TYR A 173 16.06 -4.08 2.31
N PRO A 174 16.67 -5.21 2.70
CA PRO A 174 17.52 -6.00 1.81
C PRO A 174 16.81 -6.52 0.55
N MET A 175 15.48 -6.66 0.57
CA MET A 175 14.70 -7.13 -0.58
C MET A 175 14.71 -6.09 -1.71
N LEU A 176 14.77 -4.78 -1.38
CA LEU A 176 14.84 -3.67 -2.35
C LEU A 176 16.11 -3.63 -3.20
N LEU A 177 17.14 -4.37 -2.81
CA LEU A 177 18.48 -4.29 -3.41
C LEU A 177 18.70 -5.31 -4.55
N CYS A 178 17.67 -6.06 -4.95
CA CYS A 178 17.83 -7.25 -5.77
C CYS A 178 16.70 -7.49 -6.77
N THR A 179 17.04 -8.06 -7.92
CA THR A 179 16.14 -8.45 -9.02
C THR A 179 15.93 -9.97 -9.06
N ALA A 180 15.65 -10.58 -7.92
CA ALA A 180 15.51 -12.03 -7.81
C ALA A 180 14.40 -12.37 -6.82
N PRO A 181 13.59 -13.43 -7.07
CA PRO A 181 12.48 -13.84 -6.20
C PRO A 181 12.95 -14.34 -4.82
N CYS A 182 14.25 -14.34 -4.58
CA CYS A 182 14.95 -14.94 -3.46
C CYS A 182 16.21 -14.11 -3.16
N CYS A 183 16.08 -12.94 -2.54
CA CYS A 183 17.25 -12.14 -2.11
C CYS A 183 17.30 -11.86 -0.62
N GLY A 184 18.52 -11.82 -0.10
CA GLY A 184 18.84 -11.86 1.33
C GLY A 184 19.78 -13.02 1.65
N ASN A 185 20.03 -13.27 2.93
CA ASN A 185 20.98 -14.28 3.40
C ASN A 185 20.41 -15.72 3.48
N THR A 186 19.23 -15.98 2.91
CA THR A 186 18.45 -17.21 3.13
C THR A 186 18.32 -18.04 1.85
N PRO A 187 18.66 -19.34 1.84
CA PRO A 187 18.49 -20.19 0.66
C PRO A 187 17.02 -20.38 0.28
N CYS A 188 16.73 -20.33 -1.02
CA CYS A 188 15.39 -20.63 -1.53
C CYS A 188 15.18 -22.13 -1.72
N SER A 189 14.37 -22.72 -0.84
CA SER A 189 13.82 -24.07 -1.02
C SER A 189 12.44 -24.20 -0.37
N GLY A 190 11.40 -24.20 -1.20
CA GLY A 190 10.12 -24.91 -0.96
C GLY A 190 9.13 -24.41 0.10
N GLN A 191 9.53 -23.65 1.14
CA GLN A 191 8.62 -23.27 2.25
C GLN A 191 8.88 -21.88 2.90
N ASN A 192 9.68 -20.99 2.30
CA ASN A 192 10.13 -19.75 2.98
C ASN A 192 9.23 -18.52 2.78
N ALA A 193 9.13 -17.70 3.83
CA ALA A 193 8.15 -16.62 4.02
C ALA A 193 8.59 -15.23 3.51
N PHE A 194 9.26 -15.17 2.35
CA PHE A 194 9.72 -13.92 1.74
C PHE A 194 9.17 -13.83 0.32
N TRP A 195 8.04 -13.17 0.16
CA TRP A 195 7.33 -13.02 -1.11
C TRP A 195 7.73 -11.66 -1.71
N GLY A 196 8.08 -11.58 -2.99
CA GLY A 196 8.11 -10.35 -3.80
C GLY A 196 8.97 -9.14 -3.39
N ALA A 197 10.18 -9.04 -3.93
CA ALA A 197 10.67 -7.74 -4.42
C ALA A 197 10.25 -7.59 -5.90
N PRO A 198 10.31 -6.39 -6.52
CA PRO A 198 10.28 -6.24 -7.99
C PRO A 198 11.21 -7.27 -8.63
N TYR A 199 10.60 -8.22 -9.33
CA TYR A 199 11.29 -9.27 -10.05
C TYR A 199 11.95 -8.69 -11.29
N ASN A 200 11.29 -7.73 -11.94
CA ASN A 200 11.82 -6.96 -13.05
C ASN A 200 12.31 -5.57 -12.59
N GLU A 201 13.60 -5.31 -12.85
CA GLU A 201 14.36 -4.09 -12.52
C GLU A 201 14.55 -3.73 -11.02
N ALA A 202 15.78 -3.41 -10.63
CA ALA A 202 16.08 -2.93 -9.28
C ALA A 202 15.91 -1.42 -9.21
N PHE A 203 15.37 -0.93 -8.08
CA PHE A 203 15.28 0.49 -7.79
C PHE A 203 16.59 1.24 -8.08
N SER A 204 16.50 2.33 -8.83
CA SER A 204 17.66 3.17 -9.15
C SER A 204 18.35 3.67 -7.87
N ALA A 205 19.66 3.88 -7.90
CA ALA A 205 20.41 4.39 -6.75
C ALA A 205 19.86 5.73 -6.21
N SER A 206 19.29 6.55 -7.09
CA SER A 206 18.54 7.77 -6.75
C SER A 206 17.30 7.49 -5.90
N VAL A 207 16.51 6.47 -6.23
CA VAL A 207 15.31 6.07 -5.46
C VAL A 207 15.70 5.35 -4.18
N LEU A 208 16.64 4.40 -4.23
CA LEU A 208 17.18 3.72 -3.05
C LEU A 208 17.70 4.69 -1.98
N SER A 209 18.32 5.81 -2.37
CA SER A 209 18.78 6.86 -1.44
C SER A 209 17.68 7.56 -0.64
N ARG A 210 16.40 7.32 -0.98
CA ARG A 210 15.21 7.87 -0.30
C ARG A 210 14.56 6.90 0.68
N PHE A 211 14.99 5.64 0.69
CA PHE A 211 14.52 4.66 1.67
C PHE A 211 15.20 4.88 3.02
N LEU A 212 14.37 4.93 4.06
CA LEU A 212 14.74 5.11 5.46
C LEU A 212 14.28 3.87 6.22
N THR A 213 15.22 3.16 6.83
CA THR A 213 14.93 1.97 7.62
C THR A 213 14.32 2.32 8.97
N LEU A 214 13.28 1.59 9.36
CA LEU A 214 12.65 1.59 10.67
C LEU A 214 13.02 0.33 11.46
N GLY A 215 13.10 0.42 12.78
CA GLY A 215 13.37 -0.73 13.65
C GLY A 215 14.77 -1.33 13.47
N SER A 216 14.89 -2.63 13.73
CA SER A 216 16.15 -3.38 13.66
C SER A 216 16.02 -4.66 12.82
N LEU A 217 17.14 -5.19 12.30
CA LEU A 217 17.15 -6.39 11.45
C LEU A 217 16.61 -7.65 12.14
N ASN A 218 16.69 -7.71 13.46
CA ASN A 218 16.26 -8.86 14.28
C ASN A 218 15.22 -8.39 15.31
N GLU A 219 14.31 -7.53 14.88
CA GLU A 219 13.21 -7.08 15.74
C GLU A 219 12.33 -8.28 16.11
N THR A 220 11.99 -8.39 17.39
CA THR A 220 11.15 -9.49 17.91
C THR A 220 10.03 -9.01 18.82
N GLU A 221 10.00 -7.72 19.15
CA GLU A 221 8.94 -7.10 19.94
C GLU A 221 7.75 -6.70 19.06
N SER A 222 6.73 -7.55 19.00
CA SER A 222 5.39 -7.09 18.57
C SER A 222 4.97 -5.84 19.33
N CYS A 223 4.23 -4.97 18.66
CA CYS A 223 3.72 -3.69 19.17
C CYS A 223 4.77 -2.60 19.41
N ALA A 224 6.06 -2.83 19.12
CA ALA A 224 7.05 -1.76 19.20
C ALA A 224 6.68 -0.59 18.28
N GLN A 225 6.63 0.64 18.80
CA GLN A 225 6.36 1.84 17.99
C GLN A 225 7.64 2.27 17.28
N MET A 226 7.64 2.18 15.96
CA MET A 226 8.80 2.48 15.12
C MET A 226 8.86 3.95 14.70
N MET A 227 7.70 4.55 14.44
CA MET A 227 7.57 5.96 14.07
C MET A 227 6.20 6.48 14.54
N SER A 228 6.07 7.80 14.66
CA SER A 228 4.77 8.45 14.75
C SER A 228 4.73 9.71 13.90
N PHE A 229 3.55 10.07 13.40
CA PHE A 229 3.33 11.28 12.63
C PHE A 229 1.97 11.92 12.95
N GLN A 230 1.86 13.23 12.75
CA GLN A 230 0.64 13.98 13.05
C GLN A 230 -0.12 14.31 11.76
N SER A 231 -1.43 14.15 11.81
CA SER A 231 -2.41 14.53 10.77
C SER A 231 -3.51 15.42 11.37
N PRO A 232 -4.43 15.96 10.56
CA PRO A 232 -5.67 16.57 11.06
C PRO A 232 -6.55 15.58 11.84
N MET A 233 -6.45 14.27 11.54
CA MET A 233 -7.15 13.19 12.24
C MET A 233 -6.48 12.76 13.57
N GLY A 234 -5.41 13.43 14.00
CA GLY A 234 -4.67 13.06 15.19
C GLY A 234 -3.32 12.39 14.93
N LEU A 235 -2.79 11.78 15.98
CA LEU A 235 -1.50 11.10 16.01
C LEU A 235 -1.63 9.68 15.44
N TRP A 236 -0.82 9.41 14.42
CA TRP A 236 -0.60 8.08 13.86
C TRP A 236 0.67 7.47 14.44
N GLN A 237 0.64 6.17 14.69
CA GLN A 237 1.76 5.34 15.13
C GLN A 237 2.01 4.27 14.06
N VAL A 238 3.23 4.21 13.53
CA VAL A 238 3.73 3.06 12.77
C VAL A 238 4.32 2.09 13.78
N ARG A 239 3.86 0.84 13.78
CA ARG A 239 4.24 -0.17 14.78
C ARG A 239 4.59 -1.49 14.09
N HIS A 240 5.49 -2.25 14.70
CA HIS A 240 5.85 -3.58 14.21
C HIS A 240 4.92 -4.67 14.77
N GLU A 241 4.68 -5.73 14.00
CA GLU A 241 4.16 -7.01 14.49
C GLU A 241 5.13 -8.12 14.10
N ALA A 242 5.57 -8.93 15.06
CA ALA A 242 6.40 -10.08 14.78
C ALA A 242 5.57 -11.17 14.08
N SER A 243 5.89 -11.48 12.83
CA SER A 243 5.26 -12.55 12.06
C SER A 243 6.16 -13.78 11.99
N LEU A 244 5.53 -14.97 12.03
CA LEU A 244 6.19 -16.26 11.76
C LEU A 244 5.85 -16.79 10.35
N ASP A 245 4.84 -16.21 9.69
CA ASP A 245 4.29 -16.67 8.41
C ASP A 245 4.62 -15.70 7.24
N HIS A 246 5.19 -14.51 7.52
CA HIS A 246 5.53 -13.46 6.55
C HIS A 246 6.95 -12.92 6.82
N THR A 247 7.35 -11.82 6.17
CA THR A 247 8.64 -11.16 6.43
C THR A 247 8.81 -10.80 7.92
N GLY A 248 10.07 -10.64 8.34
CA GLY A 248 10.40 -10.15 9.68
C GLY A 248 10.15 -8.65 9.88
N GLY A 249 9.50 -7.97 8.93
CA GLY A 249 9.39 -6.51 8.91
C GLY A 249 7.99 -5.93 8.77
N VAL A 250 6.97 -6.70 9.11
CA VAL A 250 5.58 -6.24 9.09
C VAL A 250 5.40 -4.98 9.94
N LEU A 251 4.87 -3.93 9.32
CA LEU A 251 4.46 -2.66 9.92
C LEU A 251 2.95 -2.47 9.80
N TYR A 252 2.31 -1.91 10.83
CA TYR A 252 0.90 -1.51 10.80
C TYR A 252 0.70 -0.08 11.32
N LEU A 253 -0.45 0.53 11.01
CA LEU A 253 -0.80 1.88 11.42
C LEU A 253 -1.86 1.89 12.53
N ARG A 254 -1.70 2.78 13.50
CA ARG A 254 -2.66 2.99 14.59
C ARG A 254 -2.93 4.47 14.79
N ASN A 255 -4.20 4.84 14.95
CA ASN A 255 -4.63 6.18 15.35
C ASN A 255 -5.69 6.06 16.44
N ALA A 256 -5.49 6.75 17.56
CA ALA A 256 -6.34 6.60 18.75
C ALA A 256 -7.69 7.33 18.69
N ASN A 257 -7.96 8.13 17.65
CA ASN A 257 -9.12 9.01 17.55
C ASN A 257 -10.08 8.67 16.40
N LEU A 258 -9.76 7.67 15.56
CA LEU A 258 -10.71 7.16 14.57
C LEU A 258 -11.85 6.41 15.28
N ALA A 259 -13.09 6.79 14.97
CA ALA A 259 -14.28 6.23 15.61
C ALA A 259 -14.40 4.73 15.33
N ALA A 260 -14.88 3.98 16.33
CA ALA A 260 -15.07 2.52 16.31
C ALA A 260 -15.99 1.97 15.20
N ASN A 261 -16.64 2.85 14.43
CA ASN A 261 -17.55 2.51 13.34
C ASN A 261 -16.83 2.52 11.98
N THR A 262 -15.67 3.17 11.89
CA THR A 262 -14.77 3.15 10.72
C THR A 262 -13.85 1.93 10.83
N VAL A 263 -14.40 0.73 11.02
CA VAL A 263 -13.59 -0.50 11.10
C VAL A 263 -13.12 -0.86 9.69
N THR A 264 -11.97 -0.31 9.29
CA THR A 264 -11.35 -0.68 8.03
C THR A 264 -10.59 -1.98 8.19
N TYR A 265 -11.20 -3.07 7.71
CA TYR A 265 -10.53 -4.35 7.53
C TYR A 265 -9.61 -4.22 6.31
N ILE A 266 -8.30 -4.36 6.50
CA ILE A 266 -7.29 -4.21 5.44
C ILE A 266 -6.80 -5.60 5.07
N ALA A 267 -6.59 -5.95 3.81
CA ALA A 267 -5.91 -7.21 3.47
C ALA A 267 -4.38 -7.15 3.78
N GLY A 268 -3.67 -8.30 3.95
CA GLY A 268 -2.36 -8.34 4.65
C GLY A 268 -1.89 -9.62 5.40
N ILE A 269 -2.08 -9.73 6.74
CA ILE A 269 -1.71 -10.89 7.60
C ILE A 269 -2.88 -11.41 8.49
N LYS A 270 -3.27 -12.69 8.32
CA LYS A 270 -4.52 -13.36 8.76
C LYS A 270 -4.93 -12.99 10.18
N GLN A 271 -6.24 -12.91 10.44
CA GLN A 271 -6.85 -12.46 11.71
C GLN A 271 -6.51 -13.28 12.99
N GLN A 272 -5.40 -14.03 13.01
CA GLN A 272 -4.93 -14.92 14.07
C GLN A 272 -3.57 -14.52 14.67
N PHE A 273 -2.90 -13.46 14.20
CA PHE A 273 -1.50 -13.17 14.55
C PHE A 273 -1.21 -11.97 15.45
N MET A 274 -2.12 -10.99 15.57
CA MET A 274 -1.86 -9.83 16.45
C MET A 274 -1.77 -10.25 17.92
N THR A 275 -0.59 -10.08 18.52
CA THR A 275 -0.37 -10.30 19.97
C THR A 275 -0.62 -9.03 20.80
N CYS A 276 -0.78 -7.88 20.14
CA CYS A 276 -1.03 -6.60 20.79
C CYS A 276 -2.41 -6.54 21.46
N ALA A 277 -2.42 -6.47 22.79
CA ALA A 277 -3.63 -6.14 23.53
C ALA A 277 -4.21 -4.79 23.06
N MET A 278 -5.44 -4.80 22.58
CA MET A 278 -6.18 -3.61 22.14
C MET A 278 -6.76 -2.83 23.34
N ASP A 279 -5.97 -2.68 24.40
CA ASP A 279 -6.43 -2.11 25.66
C ASP A 279 -6.64 -0.59 25.55
N GLY A 280 -7.92 -0.22 25.55
CA GLY A 280 -8.45 1.13 25.46
C GLY A 280 -9.96 1.08 25.18
N PRO A 281 -10.71 2.18 25.32
CA PRO A 281 -12.02 2.27 24.68
C PRO A 281 -11.87 2.03 23.18
N ALA A 282 -12.90 1.49 22.53
CA ALA A 282 -12.83 0.96 21.16
C ALA A 282 -12.21 1.95 20.16
N ASN A 283 -10.92 1.77 19.87
CA ASN A 283 -10.14 2.60 18.96
C ASN A 283 -9.80 1.80 17.71
N THR A 284 -10.09 2.39 16.55
CA THR A 284 -9.85 1.78 15.24
C THR A 284 -8.35 1.70 14.94
N ASN A 285 -7.90 0.52 14.48
CA ASN A 285 -6.53 0.30 14.01
C ASN A 285 -6.57 0.03 12.50
N ILE A 286 -5.54 0.47 11.76
CA ILE A 286 -5.35 0.17 10.34
C ILE A 286 -4.44 -1.07 10.28
N VAL A 287 -5.06 -2.26 10.17
CA VAL A 287 -4.44 -3.58 10.31
C VAL A 287 -4.55 -4.44 9.05
N ILE A 288 -3.39 -4.76 8.48
CA ILE A 288 -3.07 -5.71 7.40
C ILE A 288 -3.54 -7.15 7.78
N TYR A 289 -4.58 -7.77 7.16
CA TYR A 289 -5.36 -8.99 7.59
C TYR A 289 -5.47 -10.28 6.67
N ASP A 290 -4.67 -10.41 5.59
CA ASP A 290 -4.36 -11.59 4.71
C ASP A 290 -5.30 -12.01 3.60
N VAL A 291 -4.68 -12.50 2.51
CA VAL A 291 -5.31 -13.56 1.73
C VAL A 291 -4.39 -14.67 1.17
N HIS A 292 -3.18 -14.87 1.68
CA HIS A 292 -2.34 -16.04 1.38
C HIS A 292 -2.69 -17.27 2.25
N ARG A 293 -3.97 -17.69 2.24
CA ARG A 293 -4.40 -19.09 2.38
C ARG A 293 -5.89 -19.32 2.14
N THR A 294 -6.20 -19.98 1.01
CA THR A 294 -7.21 -21.05 0.95
C THR A 294 -6.57 -22.27 0.29
#